data_AF-A0A2D5VJ06-F1
#
_entry.id   AF-A0A2D5VJ06-F1
#
_cell.length_a   1.000
_cell.length_b   1.000
_cell.length_c   1.000
_cell.angle_alpha   90.00
_cell.angle_beta   90.00
_cell.angle_gamma   90.00
#
_symmetry.space_group_name_H-M   'P 1'
#
loop_
_entity.id
_entity.type
_entity.pdbx_description
1 polymer ?
#
loop_
_entity_poly.entity_id
_entity_poly.type
_entity_poly.pdbx_seq_one_letter_code
_entity_poly.pdbx_strand_id
1 'polypeptide(L)'
;MCGLTGSLQATYPEIRKRAIQVEEPLKPEVRKPTIRPVIQPSISTINTTAVAQVQVQPQGTTAIKSRPTAAQTEEDWGDIDGQAVSLYSLKNKNGMIAKITNYGALLTALQVPDRDGELADVVLGFDNLQGYLDGHPYFGCTVGRIANRIAKGKFTLENQEYTLATNNAPNHLHGGDVGFDKKVWTVEEADAHSVKMAYTSPDGEEGYPGRLTATVVYSLSDNNALQVEMSATTDATTIVNLVNHSYWNLEGHNSGNILGHELMLNASTYTPVDSTFIPIGTIDPVKHTPFDFTQAKAIGTEINQLIGNGPSDPGGYDINFVLDGEYGEMKLAAKVKDYKSGRVMEIYTTDPGVQFYTGNFLDGTVKGKGGAVYRKNAAFCLETQKYPDSINNEGKQGWYSVILRPGETYSHTDLYKFTTD
;
A
#
# COMPACT_ATOMS: atom_id res chain seq x y z
N MET A 1 53.84 -19.72 41.79
CA MET A 1 53.20 -19.30 43.05
C MET A 1 51.85 -18.70 42.71
N CYS A 2 50.83 -19.08 43.50
CA CYS A 2 49.42 -18.65 43.57
C CYS A 2 49.00 -17.47 42.66
N GLY A 3 47.92 -17.49 41.88
CA GLY A 3 46.64 -18.19 42.05
C GLY A 3 45.62 -17.23 42.68
N LEU A 4 44.56 -16.88 41.93
CA LEU A 4 43.17 -16.75 42.40
C LEU A 4 42.27 -16.22 41.27
N THR A 5 41.54 -17.14 40.66
CA THR A 5 40.37 -16.94 39.81
C THR A 5 39.13 -16.78 40.70
N GLY A 6 38.40 -15.67 40.55
CA GLY A 6 37.12 -15.45 41.22
C GLY A 6 35.94 -15.58 40.25
N SER A 7 35.26 -16.72 40.30
CA SER A 7 33.98 -16.97 39.64
C SER A 7 32.82 -16.44 40.50
N LEU A 8 31.99 -15.56 39.95
CA LEU A 8 30.71 -15.15 40.55
C LEU A 8 29.58 -15.93 39.86
N GLN A 9 29.10 -16.97 40.53
CA GLN A 9 27.82 -17.62 40.28
C GLN A 9 26.71 -16.77 40.92
N ALA A 10 25.77 -16.28 40.12
CA ALA A 10 24.53 -15.70 40.61
C ALA A 10 23.45 -16.79 40.65
N THR A 11 22.99 -17.12 41.85
CA THR A 11 21.91 -18.06 42.13
C THR A 11 20.55 -17.35 42.04
N TYR A 12 19.66 -17.90 41.21
CA TYR A 12 18.26 -17.52 41.09
C TYR A 12 17.43 -18.15 42.23
N PRO A 13 16.50 -17.43 42.89
CA PRO A 13 15.54 -18.05 43.80
C PRO A 13 14.34 -18.63 43.05
N GLU A 14 14.15 -19.94 43.26
CA GLU A 14 12.98 -20.77 42.95
C GLU A 14 11.66 -20.17 43.46
N ILE A 15 10.75 -19.81 42.56
CA ILE A 15 9.36 -19.48 42.88
C ILE A 15 8.51 -20.75 42.76
N ARG A 16 8.00 -21.21 43.91
CA ARG A 16 7.12 -22.37 44.06
C ARG A 16 5.83 -22.22 43.27
N LYS A 17 5.57 -23.20 42.40
CA LYS A 17 4.27 -23.46 41.76
C LYS A 17 3.22 -23.78 42.83
N ARG A 18 2.18 -22.94 42.96
CA ARG A 18 0.90 -23.33 43.59
C ARG A 18 -0.05 -23.79 42.50
N ALA A 19 -0.50 -25.03 42.63
CA ALA A 19 -1.58 -25.59 41.83
C ALA A 19 -2.90 -24.86 42.13
N ILE A 20 -3.54 -24.32 41.11
CA ILE A 20 -4.92 -23.85 41.16
C ILE A 20 -5.76 -24.92 40.45
N GLN A 21 -6.81 -25.37 41.14
CA GLN A 21 -7.75 -26.36 40.63
C GLN A 21 -8.49 -25.85 39.41
N VAL A 22 -8.62 -26.73 38.42
CA VAL A 22 -9.42 -26.57 37.21
C VAL A 22 -10.86 -26.90 37.58
N GLU A 23 -11.79 -25.95 37.42
CA GLU A 23 -13.22 -26.21 37.32
C GLU A 23 -13.71 -25.75 35.93
N GLU A 24 -14.38 -26.64 35.22
CA GLU A 24 -15.22 -26.37 34.04
C GLU A 24 -16.50 -27.23 34.16
N PRO A 25 -17.62 -26.91 33.48
CA PRO A 25 -18.18 -25.59 33.21
C PRO A 25 -19.72 -25.56 33.50
N LEU A 26 -20.29 -24.36 33.69
CA LEU A 26 -21.75 -24.16 33.66
C LEU A 26 -22.21 -23.80 32.25
N LYS A 27 -23.08 -24.64 31.68
CA LYS A 27 -23.68 -24.49 30.34
C LYS A 27 -24.63 -23.27 30.29
N PRO A 28 -24.58 -22.43 29.25
CA PRO A 28 -25.64 -21.47 28.97
C PRO A 28 -26.82 -22.14 28.23
N GLU A 29 -28.02 -21.85 28.71
CA GLU A 29 -29.30 -22.35 28.18
C GLU A 29 -29.71 -21.51 26.97
N VAL A 30 -29.79 -22.13 25.78
CA VAL A 30 -30.18 -21.48 24.53
C VAL A 30 -31.70 -21.47 24.40
N ARG A 31 -32.32 -20.28 24.45
CA ARG A 31 -33.72 -20.07 24.07
C ARG A 31 -33.86 -20.09 22.53
N LYS A 32 -34.71 -20.97 22.02
CA LYS A 32 -35.08 -21.05 20.59
C LYS A 32 -36.04 -19.91 20.21
N PRO A 33 -35.82 -19.20 19.08
CA PRO A 33 -36.86 -18.37 18.47
C PRO A 33 -37.88 -19.25 17.74
N THR A 34 -39.16 -18.98 17.98
CA THR A 34 -40.29 -19.59 17.27
C THR A 34 -40.52 -18.85 15.95
N ILE A 35 -40.32 -19.52 14.81
CA ILE A 35 -40.69 -18.98 13.48
C ILE A 35 -42.10 -19.50 13.14
N ARG A 36 -43.04 -18.57 12.92
CA ARG A 36 -44.38 -18.86 12.39
C ARG A 36 -44.30 -19.02 10.86
N PRO A 37 -45.02 -19.97 10.25
CA PRO A 37 -45.11 -20.05 8.79
C PRO A 37 -46.05 -18.96 8.27
N VAL A 38 -45.57 -18.18 7.31
CA VAL A 38 -46.41 -17.28 6.50
C VAL A 38 -46.97 -18.09 5.34
N ILE A 39 -48.30 -18.17 5.30
CA ILE A 39 -49.10 -18.77 4.25
C ILE A 39 -49.08 -17.82 3.04
N GLN A 40 -48.65 -18.30 1.87
CA GLN A 40 -48.91 -17.61 0.59
C GLN A 40 -50.19 -18.18 -0.04
N PRO A 41 -51.14 -17.32 -0.49
CA PRO A 41 -52.29 -17.77 -1.25
C PRO A 41 -51.95 -17.87 -2.75
N SER A 42 -52.42 -18.96 -3.35
CA SER A 42 -52.54 -19.18 -4.79
C SER A 42 -53.59 -18.26 -5.42
N ILE A 43 -53.29 -17.58 -6.54
CA ILE A 43 -54.30 -17.15 -7.53
C ILE A 43 -53.77 -17.31 -8.97
N SER A 44 -54.72 -17.70 -9.81
CA SER A 44 -54.76 -18.12 -11.20
C SER A 44 -54.39 -17.09 -12.28
N THR A 45 -53.90 -17.65 -13.39
CA THR A 45 -54.05 -17.32 -14.82
C THR A 45 -54.74 -16.02 -15.25
N ILE A 46 -54.07 -15.29 -16.16
CA ILE A 46 -54.70 -14.54 -17.25
C ILE A 46 -53.90 -14.76 -18.56
N ASN A 47 -54.64 -15.09 -19.63
CA ASN A 47 -54.19 -15.24 -21.01
C ASN A 47 -53.78 -13.89 -21.62
N THR A 48 -52.73 -13.89 -22.46
CA THR A 48 -52.68 -12.96 -23.60
C THR A 48 -51.90 -13.55 -24.78
N THR A 49 -52.67 -13.86 -25.83
CA THR A 49 -52.41 -13.74 -27.28
C THR A 49 -51.00 -13.92 -27.84
N ALA A 50 -50.93 -14.90 -28.75
CA ALA A 50 -49.87 -15.12 -29.73
C ALA A 50 -49.61 -13.89 -30.62
N VAL A 51 -48.34 -13.58 -30.84
CA VAL A 51 -47.85 -12.78 -31.97
C VAL A 51 -46.63 -13.50 -32.56
N ALA A 52 -46.61 -13.54 -33.89
CA ALA A 52 -45.76 -14.35 -34.74
C ALA A 52 -44.25 -14.22 -34.47
N GLN A 53 -43.55 -15.36 -34.51
CA GLN A 53 -42.10 -15.42 -34.60
C GLN A 53 -41.65 -15.02 -36.01
N VAL A 54 -40.95 -13.89 -36.12
CA VAL A 54 -40.07 -13.60 -37.26
C VAL A 54 -38.65 -13.95 -36.82
N GLN A 55 -38.07 -14.99 -37.43
CA GLN A 55 -36.65 -15.27 -37.31
C GLN A 55 -35.87 -14.17 -38.05
N VAL A 56 -35.14 -13.35 -37.28
CA VAL A 56 -34.09 -12.47 -37.81
C VAL A 56 -32.75 -13.07 -37.38
N GLN A 57 -31.94 -13.46 -38.37
CA GLN A 57 -30.56 -13.87 -38.14
C GLN A 57 -29.76 -12.69 -37.54
N PRO A 58 -28.96 -12.87 -36.49
CA PRO A 58 -28.05 -11.82 -36.06
C PRO A 58 -26.89 -11.73 -37.05
N GLN A 59 -26.89 -10.66 -37.85
CA GLN A 59 -25.67 -10.21 -38.52
C GLN A 59 -24.66 -9.81 -37.45
N GLY A 60 -23.44 -10.32 -37.59
CA GLY A 60 -22.34 -10.07 -36.66
C GLY A 60 -22.12 -8.57 -36.45
N THR A 61 -22.29 -8.14 -35.22
CA THR A 61 -21.78 -6.87 -34.72
C THR A 61 -20.25 -7.00 -34.62
N THR A 62 -19.55 -6.54 -35.65
CA THR A 62 -18.17 -6.09 -35.50
C THR A 62 -18.18 -4.98 -34.46
N ALA A 63 -17.56 -5.23 -33.31
CA ALA A 63 -17.28 -4.19 -32.33
C ALA A 63 -16.49 -3.08 -33.01
N ILE A 64 -17.13 -1.95 -33.26
CA ILE A 64 -16.44 -0.73 -33.65
C ILE A 64 -15.67 -0.30 -32.41
N LYS A 65 -14.36 -0.60 -32.38
CA LYS A 65 -13.43 0.04 -31.46
C LYS A 65 -13.56 1.55 -31.68
N SER A 66 -14.18 2.25 -30.74
CA SER A 66 -14.17 3.70 -30.69
C SER A 66 -12.72 4.16 -30.61
N ARG A 67 -12.30 4.94 -31.61
CA ARG A 67 -10.98 5.58 -31.66
C ARG A 67 -10.92 6.63 -30.54
N PRO A 68 -9.95 6.61 -29.62
CA PRO A 68 -9.84 7.63 -28.59
C PRO A 68 -9.47 8.97 -29.22
N THR A 69 -10.24 10.01 -28.90
CA THR A 69 -9.81 11.42 -29.00
C THR A 69 -8.60 11.61 -28.08
N ALA A 70 -7.50 12.14 -28.62
CA ALA A 70 -6.16 12.06 -28.03
C ALA A 70 -6.01 12.74 -26.64
N ALA A 71 -5.72 11.93 -25.60
CA ALA A 71 -4.99 12.32 -24.37
C ALA A 71 -4.42 11.13 -23.56
N GLN A 72 -4.34 9.92 -24.15
CA GLN A 72 -3.56 8.79 -23.64
C GLN A 72 -2.73 8.21 -24.78
N THR A 73 -1.44 7.95 -24.53
CA THR A 73 -0.58 7.17 -25.43
C THR A 73 -0.20 5.86 -24.77
N GLU A 74 -0.21 4.79 -25.57
CA GLU A 74 0.28 3.47 -25.19
C GLU A 74 1.58 3.21 -25.97
N GLU A 75 2.63 2.84 -25.25
CA GLU A 75 3.95 2.50 -25.79
C GLU A 75 4.26 1.05 -25.43
N ASP A 76 4.75 0.26 -26.38
CA ASP A 76 5.34 -1.05 -26.10
C ASP A 76 6.60 -0.84 -25.24
N TRP A 77 6.61 -1.44 -24.05
CA TRP A 77 7.65 -1.25 -23.05
C TRP A 77 8.44 -2.53 -22.76
N GLY A 78 8.09 -3.64 -23.41
CA GLY A 78 8.79 -4.91 -23.33
C GLY A 78 7.87 -6.12 -23.13
N ASP A 79 8.48 -7.23 -22.75
CA ASP A 79 7.82 -8.52 -22.52
C ASP A 79 8.44 -9.21 -21.30
N ILE A 80 7.61 -9.90 -20.53
CA ILE A 80 8.04 -10.76 -19.42
C ILE A 80 7.38 -12.11 -19.59
N ASP A 81 8.17 -13.14 -19.90
CA ASP A 81 7.71 -14.53 -20.07
C ASP A 81 6.52 -14.66 -21.03
N GLY A 82 6.51 -13.89 -22.12
CA GLY A 82 5.45 -13.87 -23.13
C GLY A 82 4.23 -13.00 -22.76
N GLN A 83 4.30 -12.25 -21.65
CA GLN A 83 3.31 -11.26 -21.28
C GLN A 83 3.78 -9.86 -21.69
N ALA A 84 3.02 -9.22 -22.57
CA ALA A 84 3.31 -7.87 -23.02
C ALA A 84 3.25 -6.86 -21.87
N VAL A 85 4.24 -5.98 -21.83
CA VAL A 85 4.32 -4.87 -20.90
C VAL A 85 4.19 -3.56 -21.68
N SER A 86 3.17 -2.77 -21.34
CA SER A 86 2.88 -1.48 -21.96
C SER A 86 3.13 -0.34 -20.98
N LEU A 87 3.43 0.84 -21.51
CA LEU A 87 3.51 2.11 -20.79
C LEU A 87 2.39 3.03 -21.26
N TYR A 88 1.55 3.46 -20.33
CA TYR A 88 0.40 4.33 -20.54
C TYR A 88 0.70 5.73 -20.02
N SER A 89 0.63 6.74 -20.88
CA SER A 89 0.80 8.14 -20.48
C SER A 89 -0.53 8.86 -20.44
N LEU A 90 -0.96 9.29 -19.27
CA LEU A 90 -2.15 10.13 -19.04
C LEU A 90 -1.71 11.59 -18.96
N LYS A 91 -2.39 12.49 -19.68
CA LYS A 91 -2.11 13.93 -19.64
C LYS A 91 -3.38 14.73 -19.41
N ASN A 92 -3.35 15.62 -18.43
CA ASN A 92 -4.48 16.53 -18.18
C ASN A 92 -4.33 17.87 -18.90
N LYS A 93 -5.38 18.71 -18.85
CA LYS A 93 -5.38 20.01 -19.53
C LYS A 93 -4.36 21.03 -19.00
N ASN A 94 -3.86 20.85 -17.76
CA ASN A 94 -2.87 21.74 -17.16
C ASN A 94 -1.43 21.30 -17.46
N GLY A 95 -1.24 20.23 -18.25
CA GLY A 95 0.06 19.74 -18.64
C GLY A 95 0.69 18.73 -17.67
N MET A 96 0.02 18.39 -16.56
CA MET A 96 0.46 17.31 -15.68
C MET A 96 0.40 15.97 -16.43
N ILE A 97 1.44 15.14 -16.29
CA ILE A 97 1.57 13.86 -17.00
C ILE A 97 1.87 12.75 -16.00
N ALA A 98 1.08 11.69 -16.01
CA ALA A 98 1.33 10.46 -15.26
C ALA A 98 1.67 9.34 -16.23
N LYS A 99 2.73 8.55 -15.95
CA LYS A 99 3.09 7.37 -16.73
C LYS A 99 2.97 6.10 -15.90
N ILE A 100 2.11 5.20 -16.33
CA ILE A 100 1.74 3.97 -15.63
C ILE A 100 2.08 2.77 -16.50
N THR A 101 2.69 1.72 -15.95
CA THR A 101 2.86 0.45 -16.66
C THR A 101 2.08 -0.66 -15.97
N ASN A 102 1.70 -1.67 -16.74
CA ASN A 102 1.04 -2.87 -16.23
C ASN A 102 2.01 -3.86 -15.55
N TYR A 103 3.33 -3.67 -15.64
CA TYR A 103 4.24 -4.37 -14.72
C TYR A 103 4.15 -3.73 -13.33
N GLY A 104 3.89 -4.52 -12.28
CA GLY A 104 3.75 -4.07 -10.89
C GLY A 104 2.66 -3.03 -10.63
N ALA A 105 1.81 -2.73 -11.63
CA ALA A 105 0.94 -1.55 -11.66
C ALA A 105 1.71 -0.26 -11.24
N LEU A 106 2.91 -0.06 -11.80
CA LEU A 106 3.86 0.98 -11.40
C LEU A 106 3.46 2.38 -11.89
N LEU A 107 3.58 3.38 -11.03
CA LEU A 107 3.71 4.79 -11.42
C LEU A 107 5.19 5.08 -11.71
N THR A 108 5.55 5.16 -12.99
CA THR A 108 6.95 5.31 -13.44
C THR A 108 7.42 6.76 -13.51
N ALA A 109 6.49 7.69 -13.75
CA ALA A 109 6.74 9.13 -13.81
C ALA A 109 5.49 9.91 -13.43
N LEU A 110 5.69 11.05 -12.78
CA LEU A 110 4.66 12.04 -12.51
C LEU A 110 5.23 13.44 -12.71
N GLN A 111 4.98 14.03 -13.88
CA GLN A 111 5.46 15.36 -14.23
C GLN A 111 4.45 16.40 -13.77
N VAL A 112 4.86 17.25 -12.83
CA VAL A 112 4.00 18.23 -12.15
C VAL A 112 4.52 19.65 -12.43
N PRO A 113 3.66 20.60 -12.83
CA PRO A 113 4.08 21.98 -13.02
C PRO A 113 4.45 22.63 -11.70
N ASP A 114 5.49 23.45 -11.68
CA ASP A 114 5.79 24.36 -10.57
C ASP A 114 5.06 25.71 -10.72
N ARG A 115 5.38 26.69 -9.86
CA ARG A 115 4.74 28.01 -9.87
C ARG A 115 4.96 28.79 -11.17
N ASP A 116 6.02 28.47 -11.91
CA ASP A 116 6.37 29.10 -13.18
C ASP A 116 5.85 28.28 -14.38
N GLY A 117 5.22 27.13 -14.13
CA GLY A 117 4.67 26.23 -15.13
C GLY A 117 5.66 25.19 -15.65
N GLU A 118 6.88 25.15 -15.10
CA GLU A 118 7.91 24.20 -15.52
C GLU A 118 7.63 22.81 -14.94
N LEU A 119 7.67 21.79 -15.80
CA LEU A 119 7.42 20.41 -15.42
C LEU A 119 8.69 19.78 -14.84
N ALA A 120 8.55 19.16 -13.67
CA ALA A 120 9.55 18.21 -13.17
C ALA A 120 8.86 16.89 -12.82
N ASP A 121 9.56 15.78 -13.08
CA ASP A 121 9.13 14.47 -12.65
C ASP A 121 9.41 14.32 -11.14
N VAL A 122 8.35 14.21 -10.34
CA VAL A 122 8.44 14.24 -8.87
C VAL A 122 8.51 12.86 -8.22
N VAL A 123 8.61 11.78 -9.01
CA VAL A 123 8.79 10.41 -8.48
C VAL A 123 10.12 9.82 -8.91
N LEU A 124 10.78 9.05 -8.03
CA LEU A 124 11.95 8.25 -8.43
C LEU A 124 11.51 7.05 -9.27
N GLY A 125 12.47 6.49 -10.01
CA GLY A 125 12.25 5.33 -10.88
C GLY A 125 13.31 5.21 -11.96
N PHE A 126 13.01 4.43 -13.00
CA PHE A 126 13.88 4.14 -14.14
C PHE A 126 13.25 4.53 -15.48
N ASP A 127 14.09 4.69 -16.51
CA ASP A 127 13.66 5.08 -17.87
C ASP A 127 13.01 3.92 -18.66
N ASN A 128 13.28 2.67 -18.26
CA ASN A 128 12.86 1.48 -19.00
C ASN A 128 12.58 0.29 -18.08
N LEU A 129 11.93 -0.73 -18.63
CA LEU A 129 11.54 -1.94 -17.91
C LEU A 129 12.72 -2.66 -17.25
N GLN A 130 13.86 -2.77 -17.94
CA GLN A 130 15.03 -3.50 -17.42
C GLN A 130 15.51 -2.93 -16.08
N GLY A 131 15.47 -1.61 -15.90
CA GLY A 131 15.80 -0.98 -14.62
C GLY A 131 14.92 -1.46 -13.46
N TYR A 132 13.64 -1.77 -13.73
CA TYR A 132 12.75 -2.35 -12.74
C TYR A 132 12.99 -3.87 -12.54
N LEU A 133 13.44 -4.58 -13.58
CA LEU A 133 13.75 -6.02 -13.49
C LEU A 133 15.07 -6.33 -12.77
N ASP A 134 16.04 -5.41 -12.81
CA ASP A 134 17.37 -5.57 -12.20
C ASP A 134 17.36 -5.52 -10.65
N GLY A 135 16.19 -5.28 -10.05
CA GLY A 135 15.99 -5.18 -8.61
C GLY A 135 16.08 -3.74 -8.10
N HIS A 136 15.08 -3.35 -7.31
CA HIS A 136 14.97 -2.01 -6.74
C HIS A 136 14.14 -2.02 -5.45
N PRO A 137 14.20 -0.96 -4.61
CA PRO A 137 13.48 -0.91 -3.35
C PRO A 137 12.01 -0.47 -3.55
N TYR A 138 11.25 -1.16 -4.40
CA TYR A 138 9.81 -0.92 -4.62
C TYR A 138 9.42 0.47 -5.19
N PHE A 139 10.18 1.03 -6.13
CA PHE A 139 9.83 2.33 -6.74
C PHE A 139 8.48 2.31 -7.45
N GLY A 140 7.50 3.04 -6.91
CA GLY A 140 6.25 3.38 -7.60
C GLY A 140 5.26 2.23 -7.78
N CYS A 141 5.56 1.03 -7.27
CA CYS A 141 4.75 -0.17 -7.51
C CYS A 141 3.53 -0.24 -6.61
N THR A 142 2.56 -1.06 -7.01
CA THR A 142 1.54 -1.57 -6.10
C THR A 142 2.12 -2.74 -5.32
N VAL A 143 2.21 -2.59 -3.99
CA VAL A 143 2.64 -3.63 -3.07
C VAL A 143 1.45 -4.47 -2.63
N GLY A 144 1.66 -5.79 -2.56
CA GLY A 144 0.70 -6.77 -2.05
C GLY A 144 1.29 -8.18 -2.08
N ARG A 145 0.68 -9.18 -1.44
CA ARG A 145 -0.69 -9.16 -0.87
C ARG A 145 -0.81 -8.37 0.44
N ILE A 146 0.26 -8.30 1.23
CA ILE A 146 0.36 -7.48 2.45
C ILE A 146 1.53 -6.53 2.33
N ALA A 147 1.23 -5.23 2.34
CA ALA A 147 2.23 -4.19 2.49
C ALA A 147 2.83 -4.18 3.90
N ASN A 148 4.08 -3.71 3.97
CA ASN A 148 4.92 -3.67 5.15
C ASN A 148 5.17 -5.07 5.75
N ARG A 149 5.52 -5.13 7.04
CA ARG A 149 6.07 -6.32 7.67
C ARG A 149 5.02 -7.20 8.34
N ILE A 150 5.27 -8.52 8.32
CA ILE A 150 4.66 -9.51 9.21
C ILE A 150 5.76 -10.13 10.05
N ALA A 151 5.61 -10.06 11.38
CA ALA A 151 6.60 -10.52 12.34
C ALA A 151 6.94 -12.00 12.11
N LYS A 152 8.24 -12.29 11.98
CA LYS A 152 8.77 -13.66 11.77
C LYS A 152 8.25 -14.38 10.53
N GLY A 153 7.58 -13.66 9.63
CA GLY A 153 6.86 -14.26 8.50
C GLY A 153 5.80 -15.27 8.93
N LYS A 154 5.12 -15.02 10.06
CA LYS A 154 4.10 -15.94 10.58
C LYS A 154 2.86 -15.18 11.02
N PHE A 155 1.71 -15.81 10.80
CA PHE A 155 0.44 -15.35 11.33
C PHE A 155 -0.53 -16.52 11.51
N THR A 156 -1.59 -16.29 12.28
CA THR A 156 -2.67 -17.25 12.48
C THR A 156 -3.95 -16.69 11.87
N LEU A 157 -4.65 -17.50 11.07
CA LEU A 157 -5.94 -17.16 10.48
C LEU A 157 -6.89 -18.34 10.67
N GLU A 158 -8.06 -18.11 11.25
CA GLU A 158 -9.08 -19.14 11.52
C GLU A 158 -8.52 -20.39 12.23
N ASN A 159 -7.62 -20.17 13.19
CA ASN A 159 -6.91 -21.20 13.98
C ASN A 159 -5.87 -22.03 13.20
N GLN A 160 -5.51 -21.63 11.99
CA GLN A 160 -4.42 -22.22 11.22
C GLN A 160 -3.21 -21.27 11.20
N GLU A 161 -2.01 -21.79 11.50
CA GLU A 161 -0.75 -21.05 11.37
C GLU A 161 -0.28 -21.08 9.90
N TYR A 162 0.13 -19.93 9.38
CA TYR A 162 0.73 -19.75 8.07
C TYR A 162 2.18 -19.29 8.24
N THR A 163 3.06 -19.78 7.37
CA THR A 163 4.47 -19.36 7.31
C THR A 163 4.74 -18.80 5.92
N LEU A 164 5.32 -17.62 5.87
CA LEU A 164 5.66 -16.85 4.68
C LEU A 164 7.18 -16.78 4.52
N ALA A 165 7.64 -16.34 3.34
CA ALA A 165 9.05 -16.02 3.12
C ALA A 165 9.53 -14.97 4.13
N THR A 166 10.76 -15.09 4.62
CA THR A 166 11.41 -14.08 5.48
C THR A 166 12.40 -13.24 4.68
N ASN A 167 11.90 -12.67 3.59
CA ASN A 167 12.63 -11.87 2.61
C ASN A 167 13.24 -10.58 3.20
N ASN A 168 12.82 -10.16 4.39
CA ASN A 168 13.46 -9.14 5.20
C ASN A 168 13.78 -9.68 6.60
N ALA A 169 14.72 -10.63 6.66
CA ALA A 169 15.01 -11.41 7.85
C ALA A 169 15.15 -10.53 9.13
N PRO A 170 14.52 -10.93 10.25
CA PRO A 170 13.80 -12.20 10.45
C PRO A 170 12.33 -12.17 9.97
N ASN A 171 11.87 -11.11 9.31
CA ASN A 171 10.46 -10.84 9.03
C ASN A 171 10.10 -11.05 7.56
N HIS A 172 8.81 -11.14 7.29
CA HIS A 172 8.25 -11.05 5.94
C HIS A 172 7.98 -9.59 5.61
N LEU A 173 8.17 -9.17 4.36
CA LEU A 173 8.02 -7.79 3.91
C LEU A 173 7.35 -7.71 2.53
N HIS A 174 6.39 -6.79 2.40
CA HIS A 174 5.82 -6.34 1.11
C HIS A 174 5.34 -7.48 0.20
N GLY A 175 4.71 -8.50 0.78
CA GLY A 175 4.10 -9.60 0.03
C GLY A 175 5.04 -10.73 -0.37
N GLY A 176 6.33 -10.64 -0.08
CA GLY A 176 7.28 -11.74 -0.22
C GLY A 176 8.34 -11.54 -1.31
N ASP A 177 8.89 -12.65 -1.80
CA ASP A 177 10.00 -12.63 -2.76
C ASP A 177 9.52 -12.11 -4.13
N VAL A 178 8.38 -12.63 -4.59
CA VAL A 178 7.70 -12.24 -5.84
C VAL A 178 6.29 -11.72 -5.52
N GLY A 179 6.25 -10.61 -4.78
CA GLY A 179 5.04 -9.85 -4.49
C GLY A 179 4.40 -9.21 -5.73
N PHE A 180 3.30 -8.49 -5.51
CA PHE A 180 2.50 -7.86 -6.58
C PHE A 180 3.28 -6.83 -7.41
N ASP A 181 4.36 -6.27 -6.82
CA ASP A 181 5.28 -5.35 -7.45
C ASP A 181 6.02 -5.95 -8.66
N LYS A 182 6.12 -7.30 -8.71
CA LYS A 182 6.86 -8.02 -9.76
C LYS A 182 5.96 -8.80 -10.71
N LYS A 183 4.65 -8.55 -10.69
CA LYS A 183 3.67 -9.25 -11.55
C LYS A 183 3.32 -8.40 -12.75
N VAL A 184 3.03 -9.04 -13.89
CA VAL A 184 2.36 -8.36 -15.00
C VAL A 184 0.86 -8.40 -14.73
N TRP A 185 0.25 -7.23 -14.64
CA TRP A 185 -1.18 -7.05 -14.45
C TRP A 185 -1.87 -7.04 -15.81
N THR A 186 -3.08 -7.61 -15.86
CA THR A 186 -3.95 -7.52 -17.03
C THR A 186 -4.57 -6.14 -17.08
N VAL A 187 -4.40 -5.42 -18.18
CA VAL A 187 -5.14 -4.16 -18.41
C VAL A 187 -6.56 -4.50 -18.83
N GLU A 188 -7.54 -4.12 -18.02
CA GLU A 188 -8.95 -4.35 -18.33
C GLU A 188 -9.53 -3.19 -19.15
N GLU A 189 -9.21 -1.97 -18.75
CA GLU A 189 -9.74 -0.75 -19.35
C GLU A 189 -8.65 0.33 -19.33
N ALA A 190 -8.52 1.09 -20.42
CA ALA A 190 -7.64 2.24 -20.46
C ALA A 190 -8.22 3.29 -21.42
N ASP A 191 -8.21 4.54 -20.98
CA ASP A 191 -8.67 5.68 -21.77
C ASP A 191 -7.77 6.90 -21.56
N ALA A 192 -8.22 8.06 -22.07
CA ALA A 192 -7.53 9.34 -21.99
C ALA A 192 -7.13 9.78 -20.57
N HIS A 193 -7.85 9.34 -19.55
CA HIS A 193 -7.73 9.84 -18.17
C HIS A 193 -7.52 8.73 -17.15
N SER A 194 -7.63 7.46 -17.52
CA SER A 194 -7.53 6.35 -16.58
C SER A 194 -6.93 5.08 -17.16
N VAL A 195 -6.37 4.26 -16.27
CA VAL A 195 -5.92 2.88 -16.56
C VAL A 195 -6.35 1.99 -15.40
N LYS A 196 -7.13 0.95 -15.72
CA LYS A 196 -7.59 -0.08 -14.79
C LYS A 196 -6.91 -1.40 -15.09
N MET A 197 -6.28 -1.96 -14.07
CA MET A 197 -5.48 -3.16 -14.15
C MET A 197 -5.92 -4.16 -13.08
N ALA A 198 -5.86 -5.45 -13.40
CA ALA A 198 -6.20 -6.51 -12.47
C ALA A 198 -5.11 -7.60 -12.44
N TYR A 199 -4.87 -8.13 -11.25
CA TYR A 199 -3.99 -9.28 -11.05
C TYR A 199 -4.71 -10.33 -10.19
N THR A 200 -4.66 -11.59 -10.62
CA THR A 200 -5.22 -12.71 -9.87
C THR A 200 -4.08 -13.52 -9.26
N SER A 201 -3.92 -13.36 -7.95
CA SER A 201 -3.00 -14.11 -7.12
C SER A 201 -3.65 -15.45 -6.76
N PRO A 202 -3.11 -16.60 -7.21
CA PRO A 202 -3.70 -17.90 -6.90
C PRO A 202 -3.62 -18.24 -5.40
N ASP A 203 -4.39 -19.24 -4.98
CA ASP A 203 -4.26 -19.83 -3.64
C ASP A 203 -2.83 -20.35 -3.43
N GLY A 204 -2.27 -20.05 -2.27
CA GLY A 204 -0.91 -20.43 -1.87
C GLY A 204 0.21 -19.55 -2.42
N GLU A 205 -0.07 -18.54 -3.26
CA GLU A 205 0.97 -17.63 -3.74
C GLU A 205 1.65 -16.92 -2.56
N GLU A 206 2.99 -16.96 -2.53
CA GLU A 206 3.84 -16.45 -1.44
C GLU A 206 3.48 -17.00 -0.03
N GLY A 207 2.68 -18.06 0.03
CA GLY A 207 2.21 -18.70 1.27
C GLY A 207 0.86 -18.18 1.80
N TYR A 208 0.17 -17.29 1.07
CA TYR A 208 -1.14 -16.78 1.48
C TYR A 208 -2.29 -17.70 1.04
N PRO A 209 -3.30 -17.96 1.90
CA PRO A 209 -4.48 -18.75 1.52
C PRO A 209 -5.43 -17.98 0.61
N GLY A 210 -6.21 -18.70 -0.18
CA GLY A 210 -7.28 -18.15 -1.02
C GLY A 210 -6.75 -17.47 -2.28
N ARG A 211 -7.48 -17.62 -3.38
CA ARG A 211 -7.22 -16.86 -4.59
C ARG A 211 -7.79 -15.45 -4.39
N LEU A 212 -6.94 -14.46 -4.59
CA LEU A 212 -7.28 -13.03 -4.50
C LEU A 212 -7.22 -12.39 -5.88
N THR A 213 -8.28 -11.74 -6.31
CA THR A 213 -8.24 -10.82 -7.46
C THR A 213 -8.13 -9.40 -6.94
N ALA A 214 -6.99 -8.77 -7.20
CA ALA A 214 -6.73 -7.36 -6.90
C ALA A 214 -6.92 -6.52 -8.15
N THR A 215 -7.39 -5.29 -7.97
CA THR A 215 -7.60 -4.30 -9.03
C THR A 215 -7.00 -2.97 -8.60
N VAL A 216 -6.29 -2.31 -9.52
CA VAL A 216 -5.76 -0.96 -9.37
C VAL A 216 -6.30 -0.07 -10.48
N VAL A 217 -6.84 1.09 -10.13
CA VAL A 217 -7.26 2.11 -11.09
C VAL A 217 -6.45 3.38 -10.82
N TYR A 218 -5.70 3.82 -11.82
CA TYR A 218 -5.11 5.16 -11.84
C TYR A 218 -6.02 6.09 -12.63
N SER A 219 -6.38 7.25 -12.07
CA SER A 219 -7.16 8.27 -12.75
C SER A 219 -6.50 9.64 -12.61
N LEU A 220 -6.21 10.30 -13.73
CA LEU A 220 -5.65 11.65 -13.75
C LEU A 220 -6.74 12.67 -14.13
N SER A 221 -7.02 13.55 -13.19
CA SER A 221 -8.05 14.58 -13.36
C SER A 221 -7.48 15.92 -13.82
N ASP A 222 -8.38 16.76 -14.32
CA ASP A 222 -8.12 18.10 -14.83
C ASP A 222 -7.75 19.15 -13.77
N ASN A 223 -7.84 18.82 -12.48
CA ASN A 223 -7.49 19.71 -11.37
C ASN A 223 -6.15 19.32 -10.71
N ASN A 224 -5.26 18.67 -11.48
CA ASN A 224 -3.96 18.17 -11.02
C ASN A 224 -4.06 17.20 -9.84
N ALA A 225 -5.06 16.31 -9.87
CA ALA A 225 -5.13 15.21 -8.93
C ALA A 225 -4.98 13.86 -9.63
N LEU A 226 -4.05 13.05 -9.12
CA LEU A 226 -3.91 11.64 -9.45
C LEU A 226 -4.62 10.83 -8.37
N GLN A 227 -5.64 10.07 -8.74
CA GLN A 227 -6.33 9.14 -7.86
C GLN A 227 -5.83 7.72 -8.12
N VAL A 228 -5.61 6.95 -7.05
CA VAL A 228 -5.24 5.54 -7.08
C VAL A 228 -6.25 4.77 -6.26
N GLU A 229 -7.04 3.92 -6.90
CA GLU A 229 -8.02 3.06 -6.24
C GLU A 229 -7.53 1.62 -6.27
N MET A 230 -7.37 1.02 -5.10
CA MET A 230 -6.94 -0.35 -4.91
C MET A 230 -8.10 -1.13 -4.27
N SER A 231 -8.55 -2.19 -4.93
CA SER A 231 -9.61 -3.05 -4.41
C SER A 231 -9.24 -4.53 -4.56
N ALA A 232 -9.88 -5.40 -3.78
CA ALA A 232 -9.68 -6.83 -3.94
C ALA A 232 -10.89 -7.66 -3.49
N THR A 233 -11.05 -8.83 -4.09
CA THR A 233 -12.02 -9.87 -3.71
C THR A 233 -11.33 -11.22 -3.62
N THR A 234 -11.93 -12.15 -2.86
CA THR A 234 -11.35 -13.48 -2.59
C THR A 234 -12.38 -14.58 -2.66
N ASP A 235 -11.95 -15.81 -2.95
CA ASP A 235 -12.79 -17.02 -2.87
C ASP A 235 -12.65 -17.82 -1.57
N ALA A 236 -11.65 -17.51 -0.74
CA ALA A 236 -11.50 -18.03 0.62
C ALA A 236 -11.00 -16.93 1.57
N THR A 237 -11.20 -17.08 2.89
CA THR A 237 -10.67 -16.11 3.86
C THR A 237 -9.16 -15.95 3.67
N THR A 238 -8.71 -14.70 3.54
CA THR A 238 -7.29 -14.35 3.37
C THR A 238 -6.98 -13.04 4.09
N ILE A 239 -5.75 -12.54 3.94
CA ILE A 239 -5.33 -11.22 4.43
C ILE A 239 -4.91 -10.32 3.26
N VAL A 240 -5.20 -9.02 3.34
CA VAL A 240 -4.89 -8.04 2.30
C VAL A 240 -4.62 -6.65 2.89
N ASN A 241 -3.58 -5.99 2.36
CA ASN A 241 -3.23 -4.60 2.64
C ASN A 241 -2.40 -4.10 1.46
N LEU A 242 -2.99 -3.26 0.60
CA LEU A 242 -2.39 -2.81 -0.65
C LEU A 242 -1.92 -1.36 -0.53
N VAL A 243 -0.76 -1.06 -1.11
CA VAL A 243 -0.08 0.24 -1.04
C VAL A 243 0.46 0.64 -2.40
N ASN A 244 0.44 1.93 -2.74
CA ASN A 244 1.33 2.49 -3.76
C ASN A 244 2.65 2.97 -3.11
N HIS A 245 3.79 2.43 -3.55
CA HIS A 245 5.10 2.69 -2.94
C HIS A 245 5.92 3.73 -3.73
N SER A 246 5.30 4.86 -4.08
CA SER A 246 5.99 5.96 -4.77
C SER A 246 7.00 6.67 -3.88
N TYR A 247 8.18 6.94 -4.43
CA TYR A 247 9.24 7.74 -3.81
C TYR A 247 9.19 9.15 -4.36
N TRP A 248 8.76 10.10 -3.55
CA TRP A 248 8.47 11.48 -3.91
C TRP A 248 9.67 12.40 -3.67
N ASN A 249 9.92 13.30 -4.63
CA ASN A 249 10.72 14.49 -4.43
C ASN A 249 10.10 15.65 -5.24
N LEU A 250 9.44 16.58 -4.56
CA LEU A 250 8.68 17.66 -5.21
C LEU A 250 9.56 18.69 -5.94
N GLU A 251 10.86 18.77 -5.65
CA GLU A 251 11.79 19.62 -6.42
C GLU A 251 12.16 18.93 -7.76
N GLY A 252 11.94 17.62 -7.86
CA GLY A 252 12.25 16.76 -9.00
C GLY A 252 13.09 15.56 -8.56
N HIS A 253 12.93 14.41 -9.22
CA HIS A 253 13.57 13.14 -8.85
C HIS A 253 15.12 13.20 -8.82
N ASN A 254 15.72 14.14 -9.54
CA ASN A 254 17.17 14.34 -9.65
C ASN A 254 17.69 15.55 -8.85
N SER A 255 16.87 16.15 -7.98
CA SER A 255 17.18 17.41 -7.28
C SER A 255 18.08 17.25 -6.04
N GLY A 256 18.38 16.01 -5.63
CA GLY A 256 19.15 15.74 -4.42
C GLY A 256 18.25 15.25 -3.28
N ASN A 257 18.43 15.78 -2.08
CA ASN A 257 17.75 15.28 -0.88
C ASN A 257 16.44 16.02 -0.54
N ILE A 258 15.56 15.37 0.23
CA ILE A 258 14.25 15.89 0.64
C ILE A 258 14.24 16.60 2.00
N LEU A 259 15.40 16.86 2.61
CA LEU A 259 15.45 17.33 4.00
C LEU A 259 14.86 18.75 4.16
N GLY A 260 14.78 19.51 3.07
CA GLY A 260 14.17 20.83 3.03
C GLY A 260 12.66 20.86 2.74
N HIS A 261 12.04 19.74 2.35
CA HIS A 261 10.59 19.66 2.17
C HIS A 261 9.91 19.84 3.51
N GLU A 262 8.86 20.67 3.54
CA GLU A 262 8.00 20.78 4.72
C GLU A 262 6.91 19.74 4.66
N LEU A 263 6.79 18.97 5.74
CA LEU A 263 5.78 17.94 5.91
C LEU A 263 4.85 18.32 7.07
N MET A 264 3.55 18.18 6.84
CA MET A 264 2.53 18.03 7.88
C MET A 264 1.86 16.68 7.72
N LEU A 265 1.68 15.96 8.82
CA LEU A 265 0.89 14.73 8.91
C LEU A 265 -0.32 14.97 9.80
N ASN A 266 -1.50 14.59 9.31
CA ASN A 266 -2.73 14.63 10.08
C ASN A 266 -2.82 13.40 10.99
N ALA A 267 -1.88 13.31 11.94
CA ALA A 267 -1.71 12.16 12.82
C ALA A 267 -1.18 12.60 14.19
N SER A 268 -1.98 12.38 15.24
CA SER A 268 -1.60 12.68 16.62
C SER A 268 -0.90 11.52 17.32
N THR A 269 -0.87 10.33 16.70
CA THR A 269 -0.27 9.11 17.24
C THR A 269 0.47 8.31 16.16
N TYR A 270 1.31 7.36 16.58
CA TYR A 270 2.08 6.48 15.70
C TYR A 270 2.22 5.09 16.33
N THR A 271 2.72 4.10 15.56
CA THR A 271 2.98 2.74 16.06
C THR A 271 4.48 2.54 16.28
N PRO A 272 5.00 2.64 17.51
CA PRO A 272 6.43 2.43 17.78
C PRO A 272 6.88 1.03 17.38
N VAL A 273 8.13 0.91 16.91
CA VAL A 273 8.70 -0.34 16.40
C VAL A 273 9.88 -0.81 17.22
N ASP A 274 10.15 -2.11 17.17
CA ASP A 274 11.39 -2.72 17.67
C ASP A 274 12.55 -2.54 16.69
N SER A 275 13.73 -3.08 17.03
CA SER A 275 14.94 -2.99 16.20
C SER A 275 14.84 -3.71 14.85
N THR A 276 13.76 -4.44 14.60
CA THR A 276 13.47 -5.14 13.33
C THR A 276 12.33 -4.48 12.55
N PHE A 277 11.95 -3.26 12.96
CA PHE A 277 10.87 -2.46 12.38
C PHE A 277 9.47 -3.10 12.51
N ILE A 278 9.28 -4.01 13.48
CA ILE A 278 7.96 -4.57 13.81
C ILE A 278 7.32 -3.70 14.89
N PRO A 279 6.05 -3.30 14.73
CA PRO A 279 5.36 -2.58 15.80
C PRO A 279 5.30 -3.36 17.10
N ILE A 280 5.56 -2.69 18.22
CA ILE A 280 5.54 -3.31 19.55
C ILE A 280 4.11 -3.54 20.09
N GLY A 281 3.10 -3.15 19.32
CA GLY A 281 1.68 -3.35 19.61
C GLY A 281 1.01 -2.20 20.39
N THR A 282 1.73 -1.13 20.71
CA THR A 282 1.15 0.10 21.29
C THR A 282 0.92 1.16 20.21
N ILE A 283 0.07 2.13 20.53
CA ILE A 283 -0.14 3.35 19.75
C ILE A 283 0.19 4.52 20.69
N ASP A 284 1.25 5.26 20.34
CA ASP A 284 1.85 6.26 21.22
C ASP A 284 1.65 7.67 20.64
N PRO A 285 1.55 8.72 21.48
CA PRO A 285 1.41 10.09 21.01
C PRO A 285 2.69 10.57 20.31
N VAL A 286 2.55 11.33 19.22
CA VAL A 286 3.70 11.95 18.54
C VAL A 286 4.24 13.16 19.31
N LYS A 287 3.41 13.78 20.15
CA LYS A 287 3.73 15.02 20.86
C LYS A 287 5.01 14.88 21.70
N HIS A 288 5.90 15.86 21.58
CA HIS A 288 7.21 15.87 22.26
C HIS A 288 8.16 14.76 21.80
N THR A 289 8.00 14.26 20.58
CA THR A 289 8.92 13.31 19.93
C THR A 289 9.37 13.84 18.57
N PRO A 290 10.45 13.29 17.97
CA PRO A 290 10.86 13.62 16.61
C PRO A 290 9.77 13.39 15.54
N PHE A 291 8.76 12.59 15.88
CA PHE A 291 7.64 12.23 15.03
C PHE A 291 6.52 13.29 15.02
N ASP A 292 6.59 14.38 15.79
CA ASP A 292 5.53 15.39 15.82
C ASP A 292 5.51 16.23 14.52
N PHE A 293 4.75 15.77 13.53
CA PHE A 293 4.45 16.46 12.27
C PHE A 293 3.02 17.02 12.25
N THR A 294 2.36 17.17 13.41
CA THR A 294 1.00 17.75 13.49
C THR A 294 0.95 19.20 13.04
N GLN A 295 2.11 19.86 13.00
CA GLN A 295 2.34 21.15 12.34
C GLN A 295 3.43 20.98 11.29
N ALA A 296 3.34 21.76 10.22
CA ALA A 296 4.32 21.72 9.14
C ALA A 296 5.73 22.03 9.68
N LYS A 297 6.68 21.14 9.38
CA LYS A 297 8.12 21.35 9.64
C LYS A 297 8.96 20.69 8.56
N ALA A 298 10.19 21.19 8.36
CA ALA A 298 11.12 20.56 7.42
C ALA A 298 11.43 19.12 7.87
N ILE A 299 11.43 18.17 6.94
CA ILE A 299 11.72 16.76 7.22
C ILE A 299 13.08 16.60 7.93
N GLY A 300 14.06 17.42 7.56
CA GLY A 300 15.40 17.39 8.15
C GLY A 300 15.52 17.92 9.59
N THR A 301 14.48 18.53 10.15
CA THR A 301 14.57 19.26 11.45
C THR A 301 15.03 18.35 12.59
N GLU A 302 14.44 17.17 12.71
CA GLU A 302 14.69 16.25 13.83
C GLU A 302 15.21 14.88 13.38
N ILE A 303 15.45 14.68 12.09
CA ILE A 303 15.84 13.39 11.52
C ILE A 303 17.13 12.81 12.13
N ASN A 304 18.05 13.69 12.58
CA ASN A 304 19.31 13.27 13.21
C ASN A 304 19.13 12.65 14.61
N GLN A 305 17.95 12.81 15.22
CA GLN A 305 17.60 12.12 16.48
C GLN A 305 17.26 10.64 16.24
N LEU A 306 16.95 10.26 14.99
CA LEU A 306 16.60 8.90 14.57
C LEU A 306 17.84 8.16 14.10
N ILE A 307 18.73 7.89 15.06
CA ILE A 307 19.94 7.11 14.83
C ILE A 307 19.55 5.66 14.59
N GLY A 308 20.08 5.05 13.53
CA GLY A 308 19.76 3.67 13.21
C GLY A 308 20.27 2.66 14.24
N ASN A 309 19.65 1.48 14.27
CA ASN A 309 19.90 0.39 15.21
C ASN A 309 21.15 -0.46 14.86
N GLY A 310 22.20 0.16 14.32
CA GLY A 310 23.47 -0.49 13.99
C GLY A 310 23.97 -0.21 12.56
N PRO A 311 25.06 -0.87 12.12
CA PRO A 311 25.71 -0.57 10.84
C PRO A 311 24.84 -0.79 9.59
N SER A 312 23.82 -1.64 9.69
CA SER A 312 22.89 -1.96 8.61
C SER A 312 21.66 -1.06 8.60
N ASP A 313 21.46 -0.21 9.60
CA ASP A 313 20.35 0.75 9.67
C ASP A 313 20.93 2.17 9.57
N PRO A 314 20.76 2.84 8.42
CA PRO A 314 21.30 4.17 8.21
C PRO A 314 20.58 5.25 9.05
N GLY A 315 19.44 4.96 9.67
CA GLY A 315 18.63 5.91 10.42
C GLY A 315 17.85 6.90 9.54
N GLY A 316 16.82 7.51 10.13
CA GLY A 316 15.83 8.35 9.47
C GLY A 316 14.41 7.91 9.83
N TYR A 317 13.40 8.51 9.20
CA TYR A 317 12.02 8.09 9.41
C TYR A 317 11.74 6.81 8.62
N ASP A 318 11.17 5.81 9.29
CA ASP A 318 10.58 4.59 8.74
C ASP A 318 9.54 4.11 9.75
N ILE A 319 8.41 4.80 9.81
CA ILE A 319 7.42 4.61 10.86
C ILE A 319 5.99 4.79 10.33
N ASN A 320 5.06 3.99 10.84
CA ASN A 320 3.65 4.15 10.56
C ASN A 320 3.02 5.16 11.53
N PHE A 321 2.40 6.19 10.96
CA PHE A 321 1.56 7.16 11.64
C PHE A 321 0.10 6.70 11.63
N VAL A 322 -0.61 6.93 12.72
CA VAL A 322 -2.04 6.66 12.85
C VAL A 322 -2.80 7.93 12.50
N LEU A 323 -3.52 7.90 11.38
CA LEU A 323 -4.21 9.08 10.85
C LEU A 323 -5.41 9.46 11.70
N ASP A 324 -5.54 10.75 12.00
CA ASP A 324 -6.69 11.30 12.69
C ASP A 324 -7.90 11.35 11.73
N GLY A 325 -9.07 10.87 12.18
CA GLY A 325 -10.31 10.81 11.42
C GLY A 325 -10.81 9.38 11.14
N GLU A 326 -12.05 9.25 10.70
CA GLU A 326 -12.75 7.94 10.60
C GLU A 326 -12.16 7.05 9.49
N TYR A 327 -11.93 5.76 9.76
CA TYR A 327 -11.46 4.79 8.75
C TYR A 327 -12.56 4.52 7.72
N GLY A 328 -12.19 4.45 6.44
CA GLY A 328 -13.11 4.27 5.31
C GLY A 328 -13.70 5.58 4.78
N GLU A 329 -13.60 6.68 5.52
CA GLU A 329 -13.93 8.02 5.02
C GLU A 329 -12.69 8.70 4.44
N MET A 330 -12.85 9.38 3.31
CA MET A 330 -11.77 10.13 2.68
C MET A 330 -11.34 11.31 3.57
N LYS A 331 -10.08 11.32 3.99
CA LYS A 331 -9.51 12.33 4.91
C LYS A 331 -8.11 12.73 4.49
N LEU A 332 -7.68 13.92 4.91
CA LEU A 332 -6.31 14.37 4.68
C LEU A 332 -5.36 13.48 5.49
N ALA A 333 -4.35 12.92 4.83
CA ALA A 333 -3.26 12.17 5.47
C ALA A 333 -2.03 13.06 5.67
N ALA A 334 -1.63 13.77 4.62
CA ALA A 334 -0.40 14.54 4.59
C ALA A 334 -0.50 15.76 3.69
N LYS A 335 0.30 16.78 4.02
CA LYS A 335 0.60 17.91 3.13
C LYS A 335 2.11 18.10 3.07
N VAL A 336 2.66 18.12 1.87
CA VAL A 336 4.08 18.33 1.62
C VAL A 336 4.29 19.54 0.72
N LYS A 337 5.27 20.38 1.06
CA LYS A 337 5.64 21.55 0.27
C LYS A 337 7.13 21.56 -0.02
N ASP A 338 7.48 21.85 -1.26
CA ASP A 338 8.82 22.33 -1.62
C ASP A 338 8.78 23.84 -1.86
N TYR A 339 9.58 24.59 -1.10
CA TYR A 339 9.65 26.04 -1.23
C TYR A 339 10.24 26.52 -2.55
N LYS A 340 11.20 25.78 -3.11
CA LYS A 340 11.95 26.24 -4.28
C LYS A 340 11.06 26.24 -5.51
N SER A 341 10.45 25.11 -5.83
CA SER A 341 9.48 25.01 -6.94
C SER A 341 8.13 25.64 -6.58
N GLY A 342 7.77 25.67 -5.30
CA GLY A 342 6.42 26.04 -4.87
C GLY A 342 5.40 24.92 -5.04
N ARG A 343 5.80 23.72 -5.50
CA ARG A 343 4.89 22.58 -5.58
C ARG A 343 4.43 22.18 -4.18
N VAL A 344 3.13 21.96 -4.06
CA VAL A 344 2.44 21.46 -2.87
C VAL A 344 1.71 20.19 -3.24
N MET A 345 1.88 19.15 -2.44
CA MET A 345 1.18 17.88 -2.56
C MET A 345 0.32 17.66 -1.32
N GLU A 346 -0.98 17.44 -1.51
CA GLU A 346 -1.91 16.98 -0.49
C GLU A 346 -2.30 15.53 -0.80
N ILE A 347 -2.20 14.65 0.20
CA ILE A 347 -2.64 13.25 0.09
C ILE A 347 -3.91 13.10 0.90
N TYR A 348 -4.98 12.67 0.25
CA TYR A 348 -6.19 12.20 0.90
C TYR A 348 -6.29 10.69 0.76
N THR A 349 -6.79 10.01 1.79
CA THR A 349 -6.94 8.55 1.77
C THR A 349 -8.15 8.09 2.56
N THR A 350 -8.61 6.87 2.28
CA THR A 350 -9.59 6.15 3.09
C THR A 350 -8.96 5.29 4.19
N ASP A 351 -7.64 5.02 4.10
CA ASP A 351 -6.96 4.10 5.01
C ASP A 351 -6.60 4.75 6.36
N PRO A 352 -6.35 3.94 7.41
CA PRO A 352 -6.23 4.44 8.78
C PRO A 352 -4.82 4.89 9.17
N GLY A 353 -3.81 4.62 8.34
CA GLY A 353 -2.41 4.92 8.64
C GLY A 353 -1.63 5.38 7.42
N VAL A 354 -0.43 5.87 7.66
CA VAL A 354 0.54 6.22 6.62
C VAL A 354 1.96 5.86 7.08
N GLN A 355 2.67 5.02 6.32
CA GLN A 355 4.11 4.83 6.49
C GLN A 355 4.81 6.08 5.97
N PHE A 356 5.58 6.73 6.84
CA PHE A 356 6.51 7.76 6.43
C PHE A 356 7.92 7.21 6.43
N TYR A 357 8.48 7.06 5.24
CA TYR A 357 9.83 6.54 5.02
C TYR A 357 10.67 7.54 4.24
N THR A 358 11.84 7.91 4.75
CA THR A 358 12.69 8.95 4.12
C THR A 358 13.77 8.40 3.20
N GLY A 359 13.57 7.26 2.53
CA GLY A 359 14.54 6.74 1.56
C GLY A 359 15.91 6.43 2.20
N ASN A 360 15.90 5.94 3.45
CA ASN A 360 17.10 5.84 4.29
C ASN A 360 18.14 4.87 3.71
N PHE A 361 17.68 3.79 3.07
CA PHE A 361 18.51 2.70 2.55
C PHE A 361 19.02 2.94 1.13
N LEU A 362 18.66 4.06 0.49
CA LEU A 362 19.28 4.46 -0.77
C LEU A 362 20.76 4.80 -0.50
N ASP A 363 21.69 4.15 -1.18
CA ASP A 363 23.13 4.26 -0.89
C ASP A 363 23.93 4.90 -2.04
N GLY A 364 23.26 5.26 -3.14
CA GLY A 364 23.90 5.80 -4.34
C GLY A 364 24.37 4.73 -5.34
N THR A 365 24.00 3.46 -5.17
CA THR A 365 24.25 2.41 -6.17
C THR A 365 23.20 2.39 -7.28
N VAL A 366 21.98 2.85 -7.00
CA VAL A 366 20.88 2.93 -7.96
C VAL A 366 21.11 4.07 -8.96
N LYS A 367 21.14 3.71 -10.25
CA LYS A 367 21.10 4.65 -11.38
C LYS A 367 19.68 4.75 -11.90
N GLY A 368 18.98 5.81 -11.53
CA GLY A 368 17.62 6.08 -11.96
C GLY A 368 17.52 6.77 -13.31
N LYS A 369 16.33 7.32 -13.56
CA LYS A 369 15.98 8.12 -14.75
C LYS A 369 17.06 9.15 -15.12
N GLY A 370 17.36 9.25 -16.40
CA GLY A 370 18.34 10.20 -16.95
C GLY A 370 19.76 10.04 -16.37
N GLY A 371 20.08 8.87 -15.79
CA GLY A 371 21.36 8.62 -15.13
C GLY A 371 21.52 9.25 -13.74
N ALA A 372 20.43 9.74 -13.14
CA ALA A 372 20.44 10.25 -11.77
C ALA A 372 20.89 9.18 -10.77
N VAL A 373 21.67 9.57 -9.76
CA VAL A 373 22.12 8.66 -8.69
C VAL A 373 21.30 8.92 -7.44
N TYR A 374 20.50 7.94 -7.02
CA TYR A 374 19.63 8.08 -5.85
C TYR A 374 20.36 7.69 -4.57
N ARG A 375 20.54 8.68 -3.68
CA ARG A 375 21.26 8.55 -2.40
C ARG A 375 20.29 8.60 -1.23
N LYS A 376 20.82 8.38 -0.03
CA LYS A 376 20.06 8.48 1.22
C LYS A 376 19.28 9.79 1.26
N ASN A 377 18.00 9.69 1.60
CA ASN A 377 17.08 10.82 1.65
C ASN A 377 16.88 11.54 0.31
N ALA A 378 17.10 10.89 -0.84
CA ALA A 378 16.79 11.46 -2.16
C ALA A 378 15.29 11.65 -2.42
N ALA A 379 14.45 10.91 -1.69
CA ALA A 379 13.00 10.96 -1.76
C ALA A 379 12.39 10.50 -0.44
N PHE A 380 11.09 10.74 -0.28
CA PHE A 380 10.27 10.18 0.79
C PHE A 380 9.12 9.34 0.24
N CYS A 381 8.63 8.37 1.00
CA CYS A 381 7.39 7.64 0.74
C CYS A 381 6.35 8.06 1.78
N LEU A 382 5.08 8.11 1.35
CA LEU A 382 3.91 8.29 2.19
C LEU A 382 2.91 7.21 1.81
N GLU A 383 3.12 6.00 2.33
CA GLU A 383 2.36 4.81 1.98
C GLU A 383 1.13 4.71 2.89
N THR A 384 -0.01 5.13 2.41
CA THR A 384 -1.29 5.00 3.11
C THR A 384 -1.68 3.52 3.21
N GLN A 385 -2.05 3.06 4.40
CA GLN A 385 -2.19 1.63 4.67
C GLN A 385 -2.92 1.34 5.98
N LYS A 386 -3.31 0.08 6.17
CA LYS A 386 -3.47 -0.50 7.51
C LYS A 386 -2.10 -0.73 8.16
N TYR A 387 -2.07 -0.81 9.48
CA TYR A 387 -0.82 -0.79 10.23
C TYR A 387 0.04 -2.03 9.97
N PRO A 388 1.38 -1.90 9.96
CA PRO A 388 2.27 -3.04 9.84
C PRO A 388 1.97 -4.10 10.91
N ASP A 389 2.10 -5.38 10.56
CA ASP A 389 1.85 -6.51 11.47
C ASP A 389 0.44 -6.55 12.09
N SER A 390 -0.56 -5.88 11.50
CA SER A 390 -1.94 -5.85 12.03
C SER A 390 -2.55 -7.23 12.27
N ILE A 391 -2.24 -8.23 11.44
CA ILE A 391 -2.75 -9.60 11.62
C ILE A 391 -2.33 -10.23 12.97
N ASN A 392 -1.14 -9.90 13.47
CA ASN A 392 -0.63 -10.37 14.76
C ASN A 392 -1.03 -9.44 15.94
N ASN A 393 -1.72 -8.34 15.63
CA ASN A 393 -2.24 -7.37 16.59
C ASN A 393 -3.78 -7.28 16.57
N GLU A 394 -4.45 -8.22 15.90
CA GLU A 394 -5.91 -8.35 15.86
C GLU A 394 -6.52 -8.32 17.28
N GLY A 395 -7.61 -7.57 17.43
CA GLY A 395 -8.34 -7.42 18.69
C GLY A 395 -7.71 -6.46 19.70
N LYS A 396 -6.50 -5.94 19.46
CA LYS A 396 -5.95 -4.84 20.27
C LYS A 396 -6.69 -3.55 19.98
N GLN A 397 -6.88 -2.72 21.00
CA GLN A 397 -7.58 -1.44 20.85
C GLN A 397 -6.88 -0.54 19.83
N GLY A 398 -7.66 -0.03 18.87
CA GLY A 398 -7.17 0.88 17.82
C GLY A 398 -6.56 0.18 16.61
N TRP A 399 -6.37 -1.14 16.63
CA TRP A 399 -5.81 -1.88 15.50
C TRP A 399 -6.90 -2.33 14.51
N TYR A 400 -6.60 -2.22 13.22
CA TYR A 400 -7.54 -2.55 12.15
C TYR A 400 -7.29 -3.94 11.57
N SER A 401 -8.37 -4.67 11.28
CA SER A 401 -8.26 -5.99 10.63
C SER A 401 -7.75 -5.87 9.20
N VAL A 402 -6.88 -6.79 8.80
CA VAL A 402 -6.45 -7.01 7.41
C VAL A 402 -7.12 -8.23 6.78
N ILE A 403 -8.05 -8.89 7.48
CA ILE A 403 -8.73 -10.09 7.01
C ILE A 403 -9.79 -9.73 5.97
N LEU A 404 -9.82 -10.45 4.85
CA LEU A 404 -10.85 -10.36 3.82
C LEU A 404 -11.54 -11.72 3.66
N ARG A 405 -12.87 -11.73 3.65
CA ARG A 405 -13.70 -12.94 3.52
C ARG A 405 -14.42 -13.01 2.17
N PRO A 406 -14.83 -14.21 1.73
CA PRO A 406 -15.68 -14.34 0.54
C PRO A 406 -16.97 -13.53 0.67
N GLY A 407 -17.30 -12.77 -0.37
CA GLY A 407 -18.45 -11.88 -0.41
C GLY A 407 -18.19 -10.46 0.11
N GLU A 408 -17.02 -10.21 0.71
CA GLU A 408 -16.56 -8.87 1.07
C GLU A 408 -15.73 -8.26 -0.08
N THR A 409 -15.49 -6.95 -0.02
CA THR A 409 -14.61 -6.24 -0.93
C THR A 409 -13.66 -5.38 -0.12
N TYR A 410 -12.35 -5.59 -0.32
CA TYR A 410 -11.33 -4.66 0.15
C TYR A 410 -11.37 -3.40 -0.72
N SER A 411 -11.25 -2.23 -0.10
CA SER A 411 -11.17 -0.94 -0.79
C SER A 411 -10.18 -0.04 -0.06
N HIS A 412 -9.30 0.60 -0.83
CA HIS A 412 -8.35 1.61 -0.39
C HIS A 412 -8.18 2.63 -1.52
N THR A 413 -8.43 3.90 -1.24
CA THR A 413 -8.32 4.98 -2.24
C THR A 413 -7.35 6.04 -1.75
N ASP A 414 -6.45 6.46 -2.63
CA ASP A 414 -5.59 7.63 -2.47
C ASP A 414 -5.93 8.70 -3.50
N LEU A 415 -5.84 9.97 -3.09
CA LEU A 415 -5.91 11.12 -3.97
C LEU A 415 -4.71 12.03 -3.70
N TYR A 416 -3.78 12.06 -4.66
CA TYR A 416 -2.61 12.93 -4.67
C TYR A 416 -2.95 14.20 -5.44
N LYS A 417 -3.24 15.28 -4.72
CA LYS A 417 -3.61 16.57 -5.29
C LYS A 417 -2.43 17.53 -5.28
N PHE A 418 -2.14 18.13 -6.42
CA PHE A 418 -1.03 19.05 -6.60
C PHE A 418 -1.50 20.48 -6.84
N THR A 419 -0.90 21.42 -6.10
CA THR A 419 -1.07 22.86 -6.29
C THR A 419 0.28 23.56 -6.26
N THR A 420 0.28 24.87 -6.46
CA THR A 420 1.49 25.71 -6.33
C THR A 420 1.23 26.86 -5.35
N ASP A 421 2.26 27.22 -4.60
CA ASP A 421 2.30 28.35 -3.64
C ASP A 421 3.13 29.53 -4.15
#